data_AF-A0A1Z9DRY8-F1
#
_entry.id   AF-A0A1Z9DRY8-F1
#
_cell.length_a   1.000
_cell.length_b   1.000
_cell.length_c   1.000
_cell.angle_alpha   90.00
_cell.angle_beta   90.00
_cell.angle_gamma   90.00
#
_symmetry.space_group_name_H-M   'P 1'
#
loop_
_entity.id
_entity.type
_entity.pdbx_description
1 polymer ?
#
loop_
_entity_poly.entity_id
_entity_poly.type
_entity_poly.pdbx_seq_one_letter_code
_entity_poly.pdbx_strand_id
1 'polypeptide(L)'
;MANGMPSMNSAGMGELFTRLRFVLIALLIYRIGTHIPVPGIDPEQLASLFDQNQGTILGLANVFSGGALERMSILALGILPYISASIIMQLMTAVTPQLEQLKKEGEAGRRKISQWTRYLTVALALVQGTGMTVGLANQGLTYASGLSFYVTAVASLVTGAVFMMWLGEQITERGIGNGISLLIFAGIVAGLPAAIGQSLEQARQGEISILILLGILVLAAVVIYLVVFIERGQRRITVNYAKRQQGRRMMQAQASHLPLKVNMAGVIPAIFASSILLFPASVAQWFGSGDSSDWLQDLAVAIGPGQPLNILLFTGFIVFFCFFYTAL
;
A
#
# COMPACT_ATOMS: atom_id res chain seq x y z
N MET A 1 27.11 37.77 33.61
CA MET A 1 26.54 36.44 33.30
C MET A 1 25.09 36.63 32.90
N ALA A 2 24.77 36.52 31.61
CA ALA A 2 23.42 36.28 31.11
C ALA A 2 23.57 35.68 29.72
N ASN A 3 23.64 34.35 29.67
CA ASN A 3 23.70 33.58 28.43
C ASN A 3 22.37 33.76 27.69
N GLY A 4 22.42 34.44 26.54
CA GLY A 4 21.36 34.39 25.55
C GLY A 4 21.21 32.96 25.07
N MET A 5 20.08 32.33 25.41
CA MET A 5 19.65 31.09 24.79
C MET A 5 19.41 31.36 23.30
N PRO A 6 19.99 30.58 22.38
CA PRO A 6 19.70 30.72 20.96
C PRO A 6 18.23 30.35 20.74
N SER A 7 17.46 31.31 20.23
CA SER A 7 16.07 31.12 19.84
C SER A 7 15.95 29.88 18.95
N MET A 8 15.30 28.85 19.48
CA MET A 8 14.92 27.65 18.76
C MET A 8 14.24 28.05 17.46
N ASN A 9 14.70 27.47 16.36
CA ASN A 9 14.27 27.71 14.98
C ASN A 9 12.75 27.45 14.81
N SER A 10 11.90 28.43 15.16
CA SER A 10 10.44 28.29 15.28
C SER A 10 9.71 28.28 13.94
N ALA A 11 10.32 28.83 12.89
CA ALA A 11 9.74 28.88 11.55
C ALA A 11 9.58 27.48 10.92
N GLY A 12 10.57 26.58 11.11
CA GLY A 12 10.52 25.22 10.56
C GLY A 12 9.58 24.27 11.30
N MET A 13 9.43 24.43 12.63
CA MET A 13 8.49 23.61 13.41
C MET A 13 7.04 23.92 13.08
N GLY A 14 6.69 25.20 12.88
CA GLY A 14 5.32 25.60 12.52
C GLY A 14 4.87 25.04 11.17
N GLU A 15 5.76 25.02 10.18
CA GLU A 15 5.48 24.40 8.87
C GLU A 15 5.28 22.89 9.00
N LEU A 16 6.15 22.19 9.74
CA LEU A 16 6.03 20.75 9.95
C LEU A 16 4.72 20.39 10.67
N PHE A 17 4.33 21.14 11.71
CA PHE A 17 3.06 20.92 12.41
C PHE A 17 1.86 21.15 11.50
N THR A 18 1.92 22.12 10.59
CA THR A 18 0.86 22.39 9.62
C THR A 18 0.71 21.21 8.66
N ARG A 19 1.84 20.70 8.13
CA ARG A 19 1.87 19.51 7.27
C ARG A 19 1.34 18.28 8.00
N LEU A 20 1.75 18.05 9.24
CA LEU A 20 1.29 16.94 10.06
C LEU A 20 -0.22 17.02 10.34
N ARG A 21 -0.73 18.21 10.67
CA ARG A 21 -2.17 18.44 10.89
C ARG A 21 -2.97 18.17 9.62
N PHE A 22 -2.45 18.57 8.45
CA PHE A 22 -3.06 18.24 7.17
C PHE A 22 -3.16 16.73 6.96
N VAL A 23 -2.07 15.99 7.24
CA VAL A 23 -2.07 14.53 7.16
C VAL A 23 -3.10 13.90 8.11
N LEU A 24 -3.16 14.33 9.37
CA LEU A 24 -4.12 13.79 10.34
C LEU A 24 -5.57 14.02 9.91
N ILE A 25 -5.88 15.21 9.39
CA ILE A 25 -7.22 15.51 8.86
C ILE A 25 -7.53 14.63 7.65
N ALA A 26 -6.57 14.48 6.73
CA ALA A 26 -6.73 13.61 5.57
C ALA A 26 -6.97 12.14 5.97
N LEU A 27 -6.23 11.62 6.95
CA LEU A 27 -6.44 10.28 7.49
C LEU A 27 -7.80 10.11 8.18
N LEU A 28 -8.28 11.14 8.87
CA LEU A 28 -9.60 11.14 9.48
C LEU A 28 -10.71 11.10 8.42
N ILE A 29 -10.57 11.88 7.35
CA ILE A 29 -11.50 11.85 6.20
C ILE A 29 -11.48 10.48 5.51
N TYR A 30 -10.28 9.93 5.28
CA TYR A 30 -10.12 8.56 4.77
C TYR A 30 -10.89 7.56 5.65
N ARG A 31 -10.72 7.63 6.97
CA ARG A 31 -11.40 6.73 7.89
C ARG A 31 -12.92 6.88 7.81
N ILE A 32 -13.45 8.10 7.84
CA ILE A 32 -14.89 8.33 7.66
C ILE A 32 -15.38 7.72 6.36
N GLY A 33 -14.64 7.88 5.26
CA GLY A 33 -14.97 7.29 3.96
C GLY A 33 -15.06 5.75 3.98
N THR A 34 -14.23 5.07 4.78
CA THR A 34 -14.30 3.60 4.94
C THR A 34 -15.55 3.10 5.67
N HIS A 35 -16.33 4.01 6.29
CA HIS A 35 -17.59 3.68 6.96
C HIS A 35 -18.83 4.03 6.13
N ILE A 36 -18.68 4.65 4.95
CA ILE A 36 -19.82 4.98 4.09
C ILE A 36 -20.06 3.79 3.15
N PRO A 37 -21.15 3.01 3.32
CA PRO A 37 -21.42 1.84 2.50
C PRO A 37 -21.83 2.25 1.07
N VAL A 38 -21.52 1.38 0.11
CA VAL A 38 -22.01 1.52 -1.27
C VAL A 38 -23.52 1.22 -1.31
N PRO A 39 -24.33 2.05 -1.98
CA PRO A 39 -25.76 1.79 -2.10
C PRO A 39 -26.07 0.44 -2.77
N GLY A 40 -26.98 -0.34 -2.17
CA GLY A 40 -27.54 -1.55 -2.78
C GLY A 40 -26.87 -2.88 -2.41
N ILE A 41 -25.88 -2.88 -1.50
CA ILE A 41 -25.23 -4.08 -0.97
C ILE A 41 -25.67 -4.33 0.48
N ASP A 42 -25.88 -5.60 0.83
CA ASP A 42 -26.19 -6.02 2.19
C ASP A 42 -24.91 -6.19 3.03
N PRO A 43 -24.66 -5.32 4.04
CA PRO A 43 -23.46 -5.39 4.86
C PRO A 43 -23.46 -6.61 5.80
N GLU A 44 -24.61 -7.15 6.18
CA GLU A 44 -24.69 -8.30 7.11
C GLU A 44 -24.32 -9.61 6.40
N GLN A 45 -24.85 -9.81 5.19
CA GLN A 45 -24.49 -10.98 4.37
C GLN A 45 -23.02 -10.94 3.96
N LEU A 46 -22.52 -9.75 3.65
CA LEU A 46 -21.11 -9.55 3.31
C LEU A 46 -20.18 -9.85 4.50
N ALA A 47 -20.51 -9.39 5.70
CA ALA A 47 -19.74 -9.71 6.91
C ALA A 47 -19.65 -11.23 7.11
N SER A 48 -20.76 -11.95 6.91
CA SER A 48 -20.78 -13.42 7.02
C SER A 48 -19.90 -14.14 5.98
N LEU A 49 -19.77 -13.59 4.77
CA LEU A 49 -18.86 -14.12 3.75
C LEU A 49 -17.40 -13.82 4.07
N PHE A 50 -17.11 -12.63 4.61
CA PHE A 50 -15.77 -12.30 5.07
C PHE A 50 -15.34 -13.18 6.22
N ASP A 51 -16.24 -13.50 7.15
CA ASP A 51 -15.99 -14.45 8.24
C ASP A 51 -15.65 -15.86 7.75
N GLN A 52 -16.34 -16.32 6.70
CA GLN A 52 -16.05 -17.61 6.07
C GLN A 52 -14.73 -17.62 5.26
N ASN A 53 -14.29 -16.45 4.78
CA ASN A 53 -13.10 -16.29 3.94
C ASN A 53 -11.91 -15.67 4.69
N GLN A 54 -11.93 -15.63 6.03
CA GLN A 54 -10.82 -15.15 6.85
C GLN A 54 -9.56 -15.98 6.56
N GLY A 55 -8.51 -15.34 6.03
CA GLY A 55 -7.26 -16.00 5.63
C GLY A 55 -7.08 -16.21 4.12
N THR A 56 -8.08 -15.90 3.31
CA THR A 56 -7.95 -15.87 1.84
C THR A 56 -7.32 -14.56 1.35
N ILE A 57 -7.06 -14.47 0.05
CA ILE A 57 -6.61 -13.24 -0.62
C ILE A 57 -7.53 -12.04 -0.32
N LEU A 58 -8.83 -12.27 -0.16
CA LEU A 58 -9.79 -11.21 0.20
C LEU A 58 -9.47 -10.60 1.56
N GLY A 59 -8.99 -11.41 2.52
CA GLY A 59 -8.50 -10.93 3.82
C GLY A 59 -7.26 -10.05 3.69
N LEU A 60 -6.30 -10.42 2.84
CA LEU A 60 -5.11 -9.59 2.58
C LEU A 60 -5.48 -8.25 1.93
N ALA A 61 -6.39 -8.27 0.94
CA ALA A 61 -6.91 -7.06 0.35
C ALA A 61 -7.64 -6.17 1.39
N ASN A 62 -8.40 -6.79 2.31
CA ASN A 62 -9.10 -6.06 3.37
C ASN A 62 -8.14 -5.31 4.30
N VAL A 63 -7.01 -5.94 4.67
CA VAL A 63 -5.95 -5.33 5.48
C VAL A 63 -5.38 -4.08 4.80
N PHE A 64 -5.13 -4.13 3.49
CA PHE A 64 -4.64 -2.96 2.74
C PHE A 64 -5.69 -1.86 2.55
N SER A 65 -6.97 -2.23 2.53
CA SER A 65 -8.09 -1.28 2.39
C SER A 65 -8.52 -0.68 3.75
N GLY A 66 -7.99 -1.18 4.87
CA GLY A 66 -8.31 -0.71 6.22
C GLY A 66 -9.70 -1.15 6.72
N GLY A 67 -10.21 -2.28 6.24
CA GLY A 67 -11.57 -2.77 6.55
C GLY A 67 -12.66 -2.25 5.60
N ALA A 68 -12.27 -1.54 4.54
CA ALA A 68 -13.21 -0.95 3.58
C ALA A 68 -13.88 -1.99 2.69
N LEU A 69 -13.22 -3.12 2.43
CA LEU A 69 -13.76 -4.26 1.66
C LEU A 69 -14.78 -5.05 2.47
N GLU A 70 -14.46 -5.37 3.73
CA GLU A 70 -15.36 -6.08 4.66
C GLU A 70 -16.69 -5.36 4.87
N ARG A 71 -16.70 -4.03 4.75
CA ARG A 71 -17.87 -3.18 4.94
C ARG A 71 -18.51 -2.72 3.64
N MET A 72 -17.98 -3.15 2.48
CA MET A 72 -18.28 -2.62 1.14
C MET A 72 -18.50 -1.11 1.12
N SER A 73 -17.48 -0.38 1.59
CA SER A 73 -17.53 1.08 1.58
C SER A 73 -17.29 1.65 0.19
N ILE A 74 -17.58 2.94 -0.01
CA ILE A 74 -17.24 3.68 -1.24
C ILE A 74 -15.73 3.57 -1.54
N LEU A 75 -14.90 3.35 -0.52
CA LEU A 75 -13.45 3.18 -0.62
C LEU A 75 -13.01 1.70 -0.70
N ALA A 76 -13.90 0.78 -1.04
CA ALA A 76 -13.61 -0.67 -1.09
C ALA A 76 -12.45 -1.02 -2.03
N LEU A 77 -12.36 -0.41 -3.22
CA LEU A 77 -11.20 -0.57 -4.11
C LEU A 77 -9.90 0.02 -3.52
N GLY A 78 -10.04 0.95 -2.57
CA GLY A 78 -8.93 1.63 -1.92
C GLY A 78 -8.01 2.35 -2.90
N ILE A 79 -6.71 2.26 -2.64
CA ILE A 79 -5.65 2.82 -3.49
C ILE A 79 -5.09 1.80 -4.49
N LEU A 80 -5.63 0.56 -4.51
CA LEU A 80 -5.13 -0.54 -5.34
C LEU A 80 -5.15 -0.23 -6.85
N PRO A 81 -6.21 0.36 -7.45
CA PRO A 81 -6.20 0.69 -8.87
C PRO A 81 -5.04 1.62 -9.25
N TYR A 82 -4.70 2.56 -8.35
CA TYR A 82 -3.60 3.50 -8.55
C TYR A 82 -2.24 2.79 -8.44
N ILE A 83 -2.08 1.90 -7.45
CA ILE A 83 -0.84 1.12 -7.31
C ILE A 83 -0.62 0.29 -8.57
N SER A 84 -1.63 -0.45 -9.03
CA SER A 84 -1.57 -1.23 -10.27
C SER A 84 -1.21 -0.35 -11.47
N ALA A 85 -1.85 0.82 -11.61
CA ALA A 85 -1.53 1.76 -12.68
C ALA A 85 -0.07 2.25 -12.62
N SER A 86 0.42 2.57 -11.42
CA SER A 86 1.80 3.04 -11.21
C SER A 86 2.84 1.97 -11.55
N ILE A 87 2.55 0.69 -11.23
CA ILE A 87 3.41 -0.44 -11.57
C ILE A 87 3.46 -0.62 -13.08
N ILE A 88 2.30 -0.61 -13.75
CA ILE A 88 2.22 -0.73 -15.21
C ILE A 88 3.03 0.39 -15.86
N MET A 89 2.84 1.64 -15.44
CA MET A 89 3.58 2.78 -15.98
C MET A 89 5.09 2.67 -15.73
N GLN A 90 5.52 2.20 -14.56
CA GLN A 90 6.93 2.01 -14.25
C GLN A 90 7.57 0.91 -15.10
N LEU A 91 6.89 -0.22 -15.26
CA LEU A 91 7.34 -1.32 -16.13
C LEU A 91 7.39 -0.87 -17.59
N MET A 92 6.35 -0.19 -18.09
CA MET A 92 6.34 0.34 -19.45
C MET A 92 7.46 1.36 -19.69
N THR A 93 7.81 2.17 -18.67
CA THR A 93 8.91 3.14 -18.77
C THR A 93 10.27 2.46 -18.89
N ALA A 94 10.46 1.29 -18.27
CA ALA A 94 11.70 0.53 -18.39
C ALA A 94 11.80 -0.26 -19.71
N VAL A 95 10.67 -0.70 -20.26
CA VAL A 95 10.62 -1.48 -21.51
C VAL A 95 10.63 -0.57 -22.75
N THR A 96 10.03 0.61 -22.66
CA THR A 96 9.84 1.50 -23.83
C THR A 96 10.84 2.66 -23.82
N PRO A 97 11.74 2.76 -24.82
CA PRO A 97 12.77 3.80 -24.84
C PRO A 97 12.22 5.23 -24.94
N GLN A 98 11.05 5.42 -25.56
CA GLN A 98 10.38 6.72 -25.64
C GLN A 98 9.93 7.23 -24.26
N LEU A 99 9.37 6.34 -23.45
CA LEU A 99 8.97 6.65 -22.07
C LEU A 99 10.19 6.88 -21.18
N GLU A 100 11.27 6.14 -21.40
CA GLU A 100 12.53 6.34 -20.69
C GLU A 100 13.14 7.71 -20.99
N GLN A 101 13.14 8.13 -22.26
CA GLN A 101 13.55 9.47 -22.68
C GLN A 101 12.67 10.54 -22.01
N LEU A 102 11.35 10.34 -22.01
CA LEU A 102 10.43 11.23 -21.32
C LEU A 102 10.75 11.33 -19.82
N LYS A 103 11.08 10.22 -19.14
CA LYS A 103 11.52 10.24 -17.73
C LYS A 103 12.84 11.03 -17.55
N LYS A 104 13.72 11.04 -18.55
CA LYS A 104 15.01 11.78 -18.56
C LYS A 104 14.85 13.28 -18.84
N GLU A 105 13.71 13.74 -19.37
CA GLU A 105 13.39 15.16 -19.58
C GLU A 105 13.18 15.96 -18.27
N GLY A 106 13.33 15.33 -17.10
CA GLY A 106 13.25 15.98 -15.80
C GLY A 106 11.82 16.07 -15.26
N GLU A 107 11.47 17.20 -14.62
CA GLU A 107 10.17 17.35 -13.95
C GLU A 107 8.97 17.32 -14.92
N ALA A 108 9.11 17.94 -16.09
CA ALA A 108 8.02 18.01 -17.07
C ALA A 108 7.62 16.61 -17.56
N GLY A 109 8.61 15.74 -17.81
CA GLY A 109 8.38 14.36 -18.20
C GLY A 109 7.79 13.50 -17.09
N ARG A 110 8.29 13.64 -15.86
CA ARG A 110 7.69 12.96 -14.68
C ARG A 110 6.23 13.35 -14.45
N ARG A 111 5.87 14.62 -14.68
CA ARG A 111 4.48 15.10 -14.59
C ARG A 111 3.60 14.45 -15.68
N LYS A 112 4.09 14.32 -16.91
CA LYS A 112 3.35 13.62 -18.00
C LYS A 112 3.12 12.15 -17.67
N ILE A 113 4.14 11.43 -17.19
CA ILE A 113 4.01 10.02 -16.77
C ILE A 113 2.97 9.90 -15.64
N SER A 114 2.99 10.85 -14.69
CA SER A 114 2.00 10.89 -13.62
C SER A 114 0.58 11.13 -14.14
N GLN A 115 0.39 12.00 -15.13
CA GLN A 115 -0.92 12.21 -15.77
C GLN A 115 -1.42 10.93 -16.45
N TRP A 116 -0.56 10.21 -17.18
CA TRP A 116 -0.92 8.92 -17.78
C TRP A 116 -1.25 7.87 -16.72
N THR A 117 -0.52 7.86 -15.60
CA THR A 117 -0.83 7.00 -14.45
C THR A 117 -2.23 7.30 -13.90
N ARG A 118 -2.63 8.58 -13.80
CA ARG A 118 -3.97 8.97 -13.34
C ARG A 118 -5.07 8.48 -14.28
N TYR A 119 -4.89 8.64 -15.60
CA TYR A 119 -5.87 8.15 -16.57
C TYR A 119 -6.00 6.63 -16.55
N LEU A 120 -4.87 5.93 -16.45
CA LEU A 120 -4.85 4.48 -16.31
C LEU A 120 -5.53 4.03 -15.01
N THR A 121 -5.34 4.77 -13.92
CA THR A 121 -6.01 4.51 -12.63
C THR A 121 -7.52 4.55 -12.76
N VAL A 122 -8.08 5.56 -13.44
CA VAL A 122 -9.53 5.68 -13.65
C VAL A 122 -10.04 4.52 -14.50
N ALA A 123 -9.33 4.16 -15.57
CA ALA A 123 -9.71 3.04 -16.42
C ALA A 123 -9.68 1.69 -15.65
N LEU A 124 -8.64 1.45 -14.86
CA LEU A 124 -8.54 0.26 -14.02
C LEU A 124 -9.60 0.24 -12.93
N ALA A 125 -9.90 1.38 -12.30
CA ALA A 125 -10.95 1.48 -11.30
C ALA A 125 -12.34 1.17 -11.89
N LEU A 126 -12.60 1.57 -13.14
CA LEU A 126 -13.83 1.22 -13.86
C LEU A 126 -13.93 -0.29 -14.09
N VAL A 127 -12.86 -0.91 -14.57
CA VAL A 127 -12.83 -2.37 -14.83
C VAL A 127 -12.96 -3.16 -13.52
N GLN A 128 -12.16 -2.82 -12.50
CA GLN A 128 -12.18 -3.48 -11.20
C GLN A 128 -13.50 -3.24 -10.46
N GLY A 129 -14.03 -2.02 -10.49
CA GLY A 129 -15.32 -1.68 -9.88
C GLY A 129 -16.48 -2.41 -10.54
N THR A 130 -16.46 -2.56 -11.87
CA THR A 130 -17.46 -3.36 -12.60
C THR A 130 -17.33 -4.84 -12.25
N GLY A 131 -16.12 -5.40 -12.30
CA GLY A 131 -15.87 -6.80 -11.96
C GLY A 131 -16.30 -7.13 -10.52
N MET A 132 -15.96 -6.27 -9.57
CA MET A 132 -16.36 -6.43 -8.18
C MET A 132 -17.87 -6.35 -7.99
N THR A 133 -18.54 -5.38 -8.61
CA THR A 133 -20.00 -5.22 -8.51
C THR A 133 -20.74 -6.42 -9.10
N VAL A 134 -20.32 -6.89 -10.28
CA VAL A 134 -20.90 -8.07 -10.94
C VAL A 134 -20.63 -9.35 -10.13
N GLY A 135 -19.40 -9.53 -9.64
CA GLY A 135 -19.05 -10.68 -8.81
C GLY A 135 -19.89 -10.78 -7.54
N LEU A 136 -20.13 -9.65 -6.86
CA LEU A 136 -20.97 -9.60 -5.66
C LEU A 136 -22.46 -9.78 -5.98
N ALA A 137 -22.94 -9.23 -7.09
CA ALA A 137 -24.33 -9.41 -7.53
C ALA A 137 -24.62 -10.88 -7.86
N ASN A 138 -23.68 -11.58 -8.51
CA ASN A 138 -23.79 -13.00 -8.82
C ASN A 138 -23.80 -13.89 -7.55
N GLN A 139 -23.21 -13.42 -6.45
CA GLN A 139 -23.22 -14.10 -5.15
C GLN A 139 -24.49 -13.82 -4.32
N GLY A 140 -25.45 -13.05 -4.86
CA GLY A 140 -26.73 -12.78 -4.20
C GLY A 140 -26.68 -11.73 -3.07
N LEU A 141 -25.57 -10.99 -2.94
CA LEU A 141 -25.30 -10.07 -1.82
C LEU A 141 -25.92 -8.68 -2.01
N THR A 142 -26.79 -8.52 -3.00
CA THR A 142 -27.33 -7.22 -3.42
C THR A 142 -28.83 -7.20 -3.24
N TYR A 143 -29.36 -6.13 -2.65
CA TYR A 143 -30.80 -5.94 -2.46
C TYR A 143 -31.56 -5.74 -3.77
N ALA A 144 -30.87 -5.29 -4.82
CA ALA A 144 -31.45 -5.08 -6.15
C ALA A 144 -30.41 -5.36 -7.25
N SER A 145 -30.81 -6.12 -8.27
CA SER A 145 -29.97 -6.54 -9.40
C SER A 145 -30.22 -5.73 -10.70
N GLY A 146 -30.84 -4.55 -10.57
CA GLY A 146 -31.17 -3.68 -11.72
C GLY A 146 -29.98 -2.89 -12.28
N LEU A 147 -30.10 -2.41 -13.52
CA LEU A 147 -29.08 -1.58 -14.17
C LEU A 147 -28.77 -0.29 -13.39
N SER A 148 -29.75 0.24 -12.64
CA SER A 148 -29.57 1.37 -11.72
C SER A 148 -28.59 1.06 -10.58
N PHE A 149 -28.59 -0.18 -10.06
CA PHE A 149 -27.64 -0.62 -9.04
C PHE A 149 -26.23 -0.67 -9.60
N TYR A 150 -26.02 -1.31 -10.75
CA TYR A 150 -24.69 -1.40 -11.36
C TYR A 150 -24.08 -0.02 -11.63
N VAL A 151 -24.86 0.91 -12.19
CA VAL A 151 -24.36 2.26 -12.47
C VAL A 151 -24.01 3.01 -11.18
N THR A 152 -24.86 2.93 -10.14
CA THR A 152 -24.63 3.65 -8.87
C THR A 152 -23.48 3.04 -8.06
N ALA A 153 -23.38 1.71 -8.00
CA ALA A 153 -22.32 1.00 -7.30
C ALA A 153 -20.96 1.23 -7.99
N VAL A 154 -20.87 1.05 -9.30
CA VAL A 154 -19.63 1.28 -10.06
C VAL A 154 -19.21 2.75 -9.99
N ALA A 155 -20.13 3.70 -10.15
CA ALA A 155 -19.82 5.12 -10.03
C ALA A 155 -19.31 5.49 -8.63
N SER A 156 -19.90 4.91 -7.58
CA SER A 156 -19.47 5.11 -6.20
C SER A 156 -18.05 4.58 -5.98
N LEU A 157 -17.77 3.33 -6.38
CA LEU A 157 -16.45 2.71 -6.23
C LEU A 157 -15.37 3.47 -7.02
N VAL A 158 -15.67 3.91 -8.24
CA VAL A 158 -14.74 4.67 -9.08
C VAL A 158 -14.48 6.04 -8.47
N THR A 159 -15.52 6.72 -8.00
CA THR A 159 -15.39 8.02 -7.33
C THR A 159 -14.57 7.90 -6.04
N GLY A 160 -14.78 6.83 -5.27
CA GLY A 160 -13.95 6.51 -4.10
C GLY A 160 -12.48 6.28 -4.44
N ALA A 161 -12.19 5.49 -5.47
CA ALA A 161 -10.81 5.24 -5.92
C ALA A 161 -10.12 6.53 -6.42
N VAL A 162 -10.82 7.37 -7.18
CA VAL A 162 -10.31 8.67 -7.65
C VAL A 162 -10.09 9.64 -6.49
N PHE A 163 -11.01 9.66 -5.53
CA PHE A 163 -10.86 10.45 -4.31
C PHE A 163 -9.64 10.00 -3.50
N MET A 164 -9.40 8.70 -3.37
CA MET A 164 -8.22 8.15 -2.68
C MET A 164 -6.92 8.52 -3.37
N MET A 165 -6.89 8.44 -4.71
CA MET A 165 -5.75 8.90 -5.50
C MET A 165 -5.48 10.38 -5.24
N TRP A 166 -6.51 11.22 -5.36
CA TRP A 166 -6.39 12.67 -5.12
C TRP A 166 -5.90 12.97 -3.69
N LEU A 167 -6.46 12.29 -2.68
CA LEU A 167 -6.08 12.46 -1.29
C LEU A 167 -4.61 12.09 -1.05
N GLY A 168 -4.16 10.98 -1.64
CA GLY A 168 -2.76 10.54 -1.56
C GLY A 168 -1.79 11.54 -2.20
N GLU A 169 -2.16 12.13 -3.33
CA GLU A 169 -1.35 13.18 -3.98
C GLU A 169 -1.32 14.46 -3.14
N GLN A 170 -2.46 14.89 -2.58
CA GLN A 170 -2.50 16.06 -1.70
C GLN A 170 -1.66 15.86 -0.42
N ILE A 171 -1.66 14.65 0.16
CA ILE A 171 -0.77 14.32 1.28
C ILE A 171 0.71 14.40 0.85
N THR A 172 1.03 14.03 -0.39
CA THR A 172 2.41 14.09 -0.89
C THR A 172 2.87 15.54 -1.12
N GLU A 173 2.00 16.40 -1.64
CA GLU A 173 2.32 17.81 -1.91
C GLU A 173 2.37 18.66 -0.63
N ARG A 174 1.36 18.51 0.24
CA ARG A 174 1.14 19.40 1.40
C ARG A 174 1.45 18.75 2.74
N GLY A 175 1.67 17.44 2.76
CA GLY A 175 1.92 16.68 3.97
C GLY A 175 3.40 16.33 4.15
N ILE A 176 3.61 15.15 4.72
CA ILE A 176 4.93 14.58 5.03
C ILE A 176 5.07 13.21 4.36
N GLY A 177 6.22 13.00 3.70
CA GLY A 177 6.54 11.73 3.04
C GLY A 177 5.72 11.45 1.78
N ASN A 178 5.54 10.17 1.46
CA ASN A 178 4.73 9.72 0.33
C ASN A 178 3.30 9.42 0.80
N GLY A 179 2.32 10.16 0.28
CA GLY A 179 0.94 10.04 0.72
C GLY A 179 0.28 8.70 0.41
N ILE A 180 0.65 8.04 -0.70
CA ILE A 180 0.14 6.71 -1.03
C ILE A 180 0.62 5.69 0.00
N SER A 181 1.91 5.69 0.33
CA SER A 181 2.48 4.80 1.34
C SER A 181 1.86 5.06 2.72
N LEU A 182 1.59 6.32 3.04
CA LEU A 182 1.01 6.71 4.32
C LEU A 182 -0.47 6.32 4.44
N LEU A 183 -1.25 6.37 3.36
CA LEU A 183 -2.61 5.85 3.31
C LEU A 183 -2.65 4.33 3.54
N ILE A 184 -1.77 3.58 2.88
CA ILE A 184 -1.65 2.12 3.07
C ILE A 184 -1.27 1.80 4.52
N PHE A 185 -0.25 2.49 5.05
CA PHE A 185 0.18 2.34 6.44
C PHE A 185 -0.97 2.61 7.41
N ALA A 186 -1.71 3.70 7.23
CA ALA A 186 -2.85 4.04 8.07
C ALA A 186 -3.97 2.99 7.97
N GLY A 187 -4.23 2.44 6.78
CA GLY A 187 -5.19 1.35 6.58
C GLY A 187 -4.82 0.09 7.38
N ILE A 188 -3.58 -0.38 7.24
CA ILE A 188 -3.09 -1.57 7.96
C ILE A 188 -3.12 -1.35 9.48
N VAL A 189 -2.61 -0.20 9.95
CA VAL A 189 -2.56 0.13 11.37
C VAL A 189 -3.95 0.27 11.98
N ALA A 190 -4.94 0.75 11.21
CA ALA A 190 -6.32 0.84 11.69
C ALA A 190 -6.97 -0.54 11.97
N GLY A 191 -6.46 -1.62 11.37
CA GLY A 191 -6.92 -2.99 11.65
C GLY A 191 -6.27 -3.64 12.88
N LEU A 192 -5.08 -3.19 13.28
CA LEU A 192 -4.33 -3.78 14.39
C LEU A 192 -5.08 -3.74 15.74
N PRO A 193 -5.74 -2.65 16.15
CA PRO A 193 -6.46 -2.61 17.44
C PRO A 193 -7.56 -3.66 17.54
N ALA A 194 -8.32 -3.87 16.46
CA ALA A 194 -9.38 -4.87 16.43
C ALA A 194 -8.81 -6.29 16.51
N ALA A 195 -7.74 -6.58 15.77
CA ALA A 195 -7.05 -7.87 15.81
C ALA A 195 -6.48 -8.19 17.21
N ILE A 196 -5.89 -7.18 17.89
CA ILE A 196 -5.41 -7.33 19.27
C ILE A 196 -6.56 -7.58 20.24
N GLY A 197 -7.66 -6.82 20.10
CA GLY A 197 -8.86 -6.99 20.92
C GLY A 197 -9.46 -8.39 20.80
N GLN A 198 -9.61 -8.89 19.56
CA GLN A 198 -10.11 -10.23 19.27
C GLN A 198 -9.18 -11.31 19.83
N SER A 199 -7.86 -11.15 19.67
CA SER A 199 -6.87 -12.09 20.20
C SER A 199 -6.89 -12.16 21.73
N LEU A 200 -7.13 -11.02 22.40
CA LEU A 200 -7.26 -10.95 23.86
C LEU A 200 -8.58 -11.59 24.35
N GLU A 201 -9.67 -11.38 23.63
CA GLU A 201 -10.96 -12.00 23.94
C GLU A 201 -10.88 -13.53 23.80
N GLN A 202 -10.26 -14.03 22.74
CA GLN A 202 -10.01 -15.47 22.53
C GLN A 202 -9.12 -16.08 23.63
N ALA A 203 -8.10 -15.35 24.07
CA ALA A 203 -7.28 -15.77 25.20
C ALA A 203 -8.06 -15.80 26.54
N ARG A 204 -8.99 -14.86 26.72
CA ARG A 204 -9.89 -14.81 27.89
C ARG A 204 -10.90 -15.96 27.89
N GLN A 205 -11.43 -16.32 26.72
CA GLN A 205 -12.37 -17.42 26.55
C GLN A 205 -11.69 -18.81 26.61
N GLY A 206 -10.36 -18.85 26.61
CA GLY A 206 -9.56 -20.08 26.72
C GLY A 206 -9.39 -20.82 25.39
N GLU A 207 -9.81 -20.25 24.26
CA GLU A 207 -9.59 -20.80 22.92
C GLU A 207 -8.10 -20.77 22.53
N ILE A 208 -7.38 -19.73 22.99
CA ILE A 208 -5.94 -19.57 22.79
C ILE A 208 -5.24 -19.60 24.15
N SER A 209 -4.24 -20.48 24.28
CA SER A 209 -3.38 -20.47 25.47
C SER A 209 -2.65 -19.14 25.60
N ILE A 210 -2.68 -18.54 26.80
CA ILE A 210 -1.97 -17.30 27.11
C ILE A 210 -0.47 -17.38 26.77
N LEU A 211 0.11 -18.59 26.82
CA LEU A 211 1.50 -18.86 26.45
C LEU A 211 1.75 -18.67 24.95
N ILE A 212 0.79 -19.07 24.10
CA ILE A 212 0.87 -18.89 22.64
C ILE A 212 0.78 -17.40 22.30
N LEU A 213 -0.17 -16.68 22.92
CA LEU A 213 -0.32 -15.24 22.69
C LEU A 213 0.96 -14.46 23.07
N LEU A 214 1.56 -14.79 24.22
CA LEU A 214 2.81 -14.19 24.66
C LEU A 214 3.97 -14.57 23.73
N GLY A 215 4.00 -15.82 23.24
CA GLY A 215 4.95 -16.27 22.23
C GLY A 215 4.86 -15.48 20.91
N ILE A 216 3.64 -15.20 20.42
CA ILE A 216 3.41 -14.39 19.22
C ILE A 216 3.91 -12.95 19.43
N LEU A 217 3.65 -12.36 20.60
CA LEU A 217 4.10 -11.00 20.90
C LEU A 217 5.63 -10.92 20.94
N VAL A 218 6.29 -11.89 21.59
CA VAL A 218 7.76 -11.97 21.61
C VAL A 218 8.32 -12.15 20.21
N LEU A 219 7.73 -13.04 19.40
CA LEU A 219 8.14 -13.25 18.01
C LEU A 219 8.01 -11.95 17.20
N ALA A 220 6.89 -11.23 17.32
CA ALA A 220 6.68 -9.95 16.64
C ALA A 220 7.75 -8.92 17.05
N ALA A 221 8.08 -8.82 18.34
CA ALA A 221 9.13 -7.93 18.83
C ALA A 221 10.52 -8.30 18.28
N VAL A 222 10.84 -9.60 18.23
CA VAL A 222 12.11 -10.11 17.67
C VAL A 222 12.21 -9.81 16.17
N VAL A 223 11.12 -10.00 15.41
CA VAL A 223 11.07 -9.68 13.98
C VAL A 223 11.26 -8.18 13.76
N ILE A 224 10.57 -7.32 14.52
CA ILE A 224 10.74 -5.87 14.43
C ILE A 224 12.19 -5.48 14.76
N TYR A 225 12.77 -6.05 15.80
CA TYR A 225 14.17 -5.82 16.16
C TYR A 225 15.13 -6.21 15.03
N LEU A 226 14.94 -7.39 14.42
CA LEU A 226 15.75 -7.87 13.28
C LEU A 226 15.62 -6.94 12.07
N VAL A 227 14.40 -6.51 11.73
CA VAL A 227 14.17 -5.57 10.62
C VAL A 227 14.87 -4.25 10.88
N VAL A 228 14.75 -3.67 12.08
CA VAL A 228 15.43 -2.42 12.45
C VAL A 228 16.95 -2.59 12.46
N PHE A 229 17.46 -3.74 12.90
CA PHE A 229 18.88 -4.05 12.89
C PHE A 229 19.43 -4.10 11.46
N ILE A 230 18.75 -4.77 10.54
CA ILE A 230 19.13 -4.86 9.13
C ILE A 230 19.01 -3.50 8.42
N GLU A 231 17.92 -2.75 8.66
CA GLU A 231 17.70 -1.41 8.08
C GLU A 231 18.71 -0.37 8.58
N ARG A 232 19.19 -0.49 9.83
CA ARG A 232 20.30 0.33 10.36
C ARG A 232 21.67 -0.13 9.87
N GLY A 233 21.76 -1.33 9.30
CA GLY A 233 22.93 -1.85 8.63
C GLY A 233 23.33 -0.95 7.45
N GLN A 234 24.54 -0.41 7.49
CA GLN A 234 25.09 0.39 6.42
C GLN A 234 26.50 -0.08 6.08
N ARG A 235 26.75 -0.29 4.80
CA ARG A 235 28.09 -0.51 4.26
C ARG A 235 28.75 0.84 4.07
N ARG A 236 29.79 1.13 4.85
CA ARG A 236 30.56 2.38 4.76
C ARG A 236 31.68 2.22 3.74
N ILE A 237 31.59 2.94 2.62
CA ILE A 237 32.68 3.00 1.63
C ILE A 237 33.43 4.32 1.85
N THR A 238 34.71 4.27 2.15
CA THR A 238 35.54 5.46 2.38
C THR A 238 35.79 6.20 1.07
N VAL A 239 35.47 7.49 1.04
CA VAL A 239 35.75 8.39 -0.08
C VAL A 239 36.76 9.43 0.39
N ASN A 240 37.92 9.44 -0.26
CA ASN A 240 38.96 10.40 0.02
C ASN A 240 38.80 11.59 -0.92
N TYR A 241 38.44 12.75 -0.37
CA TYR A 241 38.41 13.98 -1.16
C TYR A 241 39.82 14.50 -1.36
N ALA A 242 40.24 14.59 -2.63
CA ALA A 242 41.51 15.20 -2.98
C ALA A 242 41.47 16.69 -2.63
N LYS A 243 42.45 17.13 -1.86
CA LYS A 243 42.50 18.48 -1.34
C LYS A 243 43.33 19.38 -2.25
N ARG A 244 42.83 20.59 -2.54
CA ARG A 244 43.66 21.65 -3.14
C ARG A 244 44.19 22.57 -2.05
N GLN A 245 45.51 22.70 -1.99
CA GLN A 245 46.21 23.58 -1.06
C GLN A 245 46.32 24.97 -1.71
N GLN A 246 45.75 26.00 -1.08
CA GLN A 246 45.98 27.40 -1.47
C GLN A 246 46.66 28.10 -0.28
N GLY A 247 47.95 28.42 -0.43
CA GLY A 247 48.78 29.02 0.62
C GLY A 247 49.34 28.05 1.66
N ARG A 248 49.73 28.58 2.83
CA ARG A 248 50.55 27.90 3.86
C ARG A 248 49.74 27.15 4.94
N ARG A 249 48.41 27.07 4.80
CA ARG A 249 47.53 26.34 5.73
C ARG A 249 47.05 25.03 5.12
N MET A 250 47.54 23.92 5.65
CA MET A 250 47.06 22.60 5.30
C MET A 250 45.79 22.30 6.11
N MET A 251 44.60 22.59 5.56
CA MET A 251 43.36 21.98 6.09
C MET A 251 43.45 20.44 6.07
N GLN A 252 42.88 19.75 7.05
CA GLN A 252 42.95 18.30 7.15
C GLN A 252 42.11 17.65 6.03
N ALA A 253 42.63 16.60 5.39
CA ALA A 253 41.83 15.78 4.48
C ALA A 253 40.82 15.00 5.34
N GLN A 254 39.57 15.46 5.38
CA GLN A 254 38.51 14.76 6.09
C GLN A 254 38.11 13.55 5.25
N ALA A 255 38.47 12.35 5.71
CA ALA A 255 37.95 11.12 5.14
C ALA A 255 36.44 11.09 5.37
N SER A 256 35.67 11.11 4.29
CA SER A 256 34.22 10.92 4.35
C SER A 256 33.91 9.46 4.03
N HIS A 257 32.75 8.98 4.44
CA HIS A 257 32.25 7.69 3.99
C HIS A 257 30.89 7.89 3.32
N LEU A 258 30.68 7.22 2.19
CA LEU A 258 29.38 7.11 1.58
C LEU A 258 28.66 5.92 2.25
N PRO A 259 27.58 6.15 3.01
CA PRO A 259 26.81 5.06 3.61
C PRO A 259 25.87 4.45 2.56
N LEU A 260 26.06 3.16 2.26
CA LEU A 260 25.10 2.39 1.48
C LEU A 260 24.25 1.53 2.42
N LYS A 261 22.96 1.83 2.54
CA LYS A 261 22.01 1.00 3.28
C LYS A 261 21.84 -0.36 2.61
N VAL A 262 21.49 -1.37 3.40
CA VAL A 262 21.19 -2.73 2.89
C VAL A 262 19.97 -2.73 1.96
N ASN A 263 18.93 -1.97 2.31
CA ASN A 263 17.72 -1.81 1.51
C ASN A 263 17.53 -0.33 1.14
N MET A 264 17.63 -0.01 -0.15
CA MET A 264 17.37 1.34 -0.67
C MET A 264 15.90 1.51 -1.10
N ALA A 265 15.22 0.42 -1.42
CA ALA A 265 13.88 0.42 -2.00
C ALA A 265 12.76 0.55 -0.95
N GLY A 266 13.07 0.30 0.32
CA GLY A 266 12.11 0.40 1.43
C GLY A 266 10.95 -0.59 1.28
N VAL A 267 9.72 -0.10 1.45
CA VAL A 267 8.49 -0.92 1.52
C VAL A 267 7.81 -1.10 0.15
N ILE A 268 8.19 -0.30 -0.86
CA ILE A 268 7.52 -0.26 -2.17
C ILE A 268 7.55 -1.63 -2.89
N PRO A 269 8.69 -2.36 -2.94
CA PRO A 269 8.73 -3.68 -3.60
C PRO A 269 7.73 -4.70 -3.03
N ALA A 270 7.55 -4.72 -1.70
CA ALA A 270 6.61 -5.64 -1.05
C ALA A 270 5.16 -5.31 -1.43
N ILE A 271 4.83 -4.02 -1.48
CA ILE A 271 3.51 -3.55 -1.93
C ILE A 271 3.28 -4.00 -3.38
N PHE A 272 4.26 -3.83 -4.27
CA PHE A 272 4.13 -4.23 -5.67
C PHE A 272 3.96 -5.74 -5.86
N ALA A 273 4.77 -6.53 -5.15
CA ALA A 273 4.63 -7.98 -5.16
C ALA A 273 3.22 -8.42 -4.71
N SER A 274 2.68 -7.78 -3.66
CA SER A 274 1.32 -8.06 -3.19
C SER A 274 0.27 -7.67 -4.23
N SER A 275 0.36 -6.49 -4.84
CA SER A 275 -0.62 -6.03 -5.83
C SER A 275 -0.65 -6.89 -7.10
N ILE A 276 0.48 -7.43 -7.53
CA ILE A 276 0.53 -8.34 -8.69
C ILE A 276 -0.10 -9.69 -8.37
N LEU A 277 0.12 -10.25 -7.18
CA LEU A 277 -0.54 -11.50 -6.79
C LEU A 277 -2.04 -11.32 -6.58
N LEU A 278 -2.46 -10.17 -6.07
CA LEU A 278 -3.88 -9.85 -5.89
C LEU A 278 -4.63 -9.72 -7.22
N PHE A 279 -3.96 -9.37 -8.33
CA PHE A 279 -4.63 -9.12 -9.60
C PHE A 279 -5.27 -10.39 -10.22
N PRO A 280 -4.54 -11.50 -10.49
CA PRO A 280 -5.13 -12.73 -11.02
C PRO A 280 -6.20 -13.30 -10.08
N ALA A 281 -5.94 -13.25 -8.77
CA ALA A 281 -6.88 -13.72 -7.78
C ALA A 281 -8.19 -12.92 -7.78
N SER A 282 -8.13 -11.60 -7.96
CA SER A 282 -9.32 -10.75 -8.07
C SER A 282 -10.10 -11.09 -9.34
N VAL A 283 -9.42 -11.27 -10.47
CA VAL A 283 -10.07 -11.66 -11.74
C VAL A 283 -10.76 -13.02 -11.60
N ALA A 284 -10.09 -14.01 -11.02
CA ALA A 284 -10.67 -15.32 -10.81
C ALA A 284 -11.85 -15.29 -9.82
N GLN A 285 -11.79 -14.49 -8.76
CA GLN A 285 -12.91 -14.36 -7.82
C GLN A 285 -14.16 -13.72 -8.46
N TRP A 286 -13.98 -12.80 -9.40
CA TRP A 286 -15.08 -12.07 -10.02
C TRP A 286 -15.65 -12.78 -11.26
N PHE A 287 -14.80 -13.46 -12.03
CA PHE A 287 -15.17 -14.07 -13.31
C PHE A 287 -15.14 -15.61 -13.29
N GLY A 288 -14.65 -16.22 -12.21
CA GLY A 288 -14.48 -17.69 -12.09
C GLY A 288 -15.76 -18.48 -11.80
N SER A 289 -16.88 -17.82 -11.53
CA SER A 289 -18.17 -18.47 -11.21
C SER A 289 -18.96 -18.95 -12.43
N GLY A 290 -18.33 -19.07 -13.61
CA GLY A 290 -18.93 -19.63 -14.82
C GLY A 290 -18.45 -21.05 -15.12
N ASP A 291 -19.30 -21.86 -15.77
CA ASP A 291 -19.06 -23.27 -16.17
C ASP A 291 -17.80 -23.51 -17.03
N SER A 292 -17.13 -22.45 -17.51
CA SER A 292 -15.96 -22.51 -18.40
C SER A 292 -14.65 -22.05 -17.77
N SER A 293 -14.63 -21.75 -16.47
CA SER A 293 -13.51 -21.10 -15.78
C SER A 293 -12.87 -21.90 -14.63
N ASP A 294 -13.02 -23.23 -14.60
CA ASP A 294 -12.35 -24.10 -13.61
C ASP A 294 -10.84 -23.82 -13.48
N TRP A 295 -10.16 -23.58 -14.61
CA TRP A 295 -8.72 -23.29 -14.61
C TRP A 295 -8.37 -21.95 -13.91
N LEU A 296 -9.27 -20.96 -13.93
CA LEU A 296 -9.08 -19.69 -13.22
C LEU A 296 -9.25 -19.87 -11.72
N GLN A 297 -10.21 -20.70 -11.32
CA GLN A 297 -10.49 -21.00 -9.92
C GLN A 297 -9.37 -21.87 -9.31
N ASP A 298 -8.90 -22.87 -10.04
CA ASP A 298 -7.73 -23.67 -9.67
C ASP A 298 -6.48 -22.80 -9.51
N LEU A 299 -6.27 -21.85 -10.42
CA LEU A 299 -5.16 -20.90 -10.33
C LEU A 299 -5.30 -19.97 -9.12
N ALA A 300 -6.51 -19.50 -8.79
CA ALA A 300 -6.75 -18.66 -7.63
C ALA A 300 -6.52 -19.40 -6.31
N VAL A 301 -6.94 -20.66 -6.24
CA VAL A 301 -6.67 -21.54 -5.12
C VAL A 301 -5.17 -21.79 -5.01
N ALA A 302 -4.49 -22.11 -6.12
CA ALA A 302 -3.04 -22.33 -6.17
C ALA A 302 -2.22 -21.11 -5.70
N ILE A 303 -2.73 -19.90 -5.97
CA ILE A 303 -2.16 -18.62 -5.55
C ILE A 303 -2.71 -18.17 -4.18
N GLY A 304 -3.53 -18.98 -3.51
CA GLY A 304 -4.09 -18.69 -2.19
C GLY A 304 -3.02 -18.48 -1.09
N PRO A 305 -3.27 -17.64 -0.08
CA PRO A 305 -2.36 -17.51 1.06
C PRO A 305 -2.23 -18.85 1.79
N GLY A 306 -1.00 -19.22 2.15
CA GLY A 306 -0.71 -20.51 2.81
C GLY A 306 -0.36 -21.64 1.85
N GLN A 307 -0.51 -21.45 0.54
CA GLN A 307 -0.04 -22.42 -0.45
C GLN A 307 1.46 -22.24 -0.73
N PRO A 308 2.22 -23.33 -0.94
CA PRO A 308 3.65 -23.25 -1.22
C PRO A 308 3.96 -22.50 -2.52
N LEU A 309 3.07 -22.57 -3.52
CA LEU A 309 3.20 -21.84 -4.77
C LEU A 309 3.10 -20.32 -4.55
N ASN A 310 2.13 -19.86 -3.74
CA ASN A 310 2.03 -18.45 -3.37
C ASN A 310 3.32 -17.96 -2.69
N ILE A 311 3.84 -18.70 -1.71
CA ILE A 311 5.05 -18.29 -0.97
C ILE A 311 6.26 -18.17 -1.92
N LEU A 312 6.42 -19.13 -2.84
CA LEU A 312 7.51 -19.12 -3.81
C LEU A 312 7.39 -17.93 -4.77
N LEU A 313 6.20 -17.71 -5.35
CA LEU A 313 5.95 -16.58 -6.26
C LEU A 313 6.09 -15.24 -5.55
N PHE A 314 5.56 -15.11 -4.33
CA PHE A 314 5.66 -13.89 -3.53
C PHE A 314 7.10 -13.56 -3.18
N THR A 315 7.88 -14.56 -2.74
CA THR A 315 9.30 -14.38 -2.45
C THR A 315 10.07 -14.00 -3.72
N GLY A 316 9.81 -14.68 -4.84
CA GLY A 316 10.41 -14.37 -6.13
C GLY A 316 10.10 -12.95 -6.61
N PHE A 317 8.85 -12.51 -6.50
CA PHE A 317 8.45 -11.14 -6.85
C PHE A 317 9.07 -10.10 -5.93
N ILE A 318 9.15 -10.35 -4.62
CA ILE A 318 9.84 -9.42 -3.70
C ILE A 318 11.30 -9.24 -4.10
N VAL A 319 12.03 -10.34 -4.37
CA VAL A 319 13.45 -10.27 -4.78
C VAL A 319 13.58 -9.53 -6.11
N PHE A 320 12.73 -9.85 -7.09
CA PHE A 320 12.71 -9.19 -8.38
C PHE A 320 12.46 -7.69 -8.26
N PHE A 321 11.38 -7.27 -7.56
CA PHE A 321 11.06 -5.86 -7.39
C PHE A 321 12.07 -5.11 -6.53
N CYS A 322 12.66 -5.76 -5.54
CA CYS A 322 13.72 -5.15 -4.73
C CYS A 322 14.94 -4.82 -5.59
N PHE A 323 15.36 -5.76 -6.45
CA PHE A 323 16.47 -5.53 -7.37
C PHE A 323 16.12 -4.48 -8.44
N PHE A 324 14.97 -4.64 -9.09
CA PHE A 324 14.51 -3.76 -10.14
C PHE A 324 14.34 -2.31 -9.66
N TYR A 325 13.74 -2.10 -8.50
CA TYR A 325 13.55 -0.76 -7.94
C TYR A 325 14.86 -0.12 -7.48
N THR A 326 15.80 -0.92 -6.94
CA THR A 326 17.12 -0.40 -6.53
C THR A 326 17.99 -0.03 -7.74
N ALA A 327 17.74 -0.65 -8.90
CA ALA A 327 18.45 -0.36 -10.15
C ALA A 327 17.91 0.87 -10.92
N LEU A 328 16.69 1.33 -10.63
CA LEU A 328 15.97 2.43 -11.30
C LEU A 328 16.29 3.82 -10.73
#